data_AF-A0A8T0EL57-F1
#
_entry.id   AF-A0A8T0EL57-F1
#
_cell.length_a   1.000
_cell.length_b   1.000
_cell.length_c   1.000
_cell.angle_alpha   90.00
_cell.angle_beta   90.00
_cell.angle_gamma   90.00
#
_symmetry.space_group_name_H-M   'P 1'
#
loop_
_entity.id
_entity.type
_entity.pdbx_description
1 polymer ?
#
loop_
_entity_poly.entity_id
_entity_poly.type
_entity_poly.pdbx_seq_one_letter_code
_entity_poly.pdbx_strand_id
1 'polypeptide(L)'
;MLGTRLSHFGNMESGKVFSFLCLTLVCMFHLSNAQCPANEELVLCRNDCNTCEQQGFCYDCSTLGCDCIPGYARDINGHCIDTRDCSSFDDSVAVIVAEGGGCPNDSLCHRSCRRSGRHGGKCGGKRRRHCRCY
;
A
#
# COMPACT_ATOMS: atom_id res chain seq x y z
N MET A 1 61.94 -45.90 21.52
CA MET A 1 61.37 -45.35 20.27
C MET A 1 60.02 -44.71 20.59
N LEU A 2 59.69 -43.65 19.85
CA LEU A 2 58.51 -42.76 19.92
C LEU A 2 58.55 -41.65 20.97
N GLY A 3 59.22 -40.55 20.58
CA GLY A 3 58.83 -39.21 21.01
C GLY A 3 57.67 -38.71 20.16
N THR A 4 56.61 -38.24 20.80
CA THR A 4 55.51 -37.51 20.15
C THR A 4 55.59 -36.05 20.57
N ARG A 5 56.04 -35.23 19.60
CA ARG A 5 55.77 -33.79 19.57
C ARG A 5 54.26 -33.59 19.50
N LEU A 6 53.69 -32.85 20.45
CA LEU A 6 52.35 -32.28 20.30
C LEU A 6 52.48 -30.77 20.15
N SER A 7 51.93 -30.32 19.04
CA SER A 7 52.16 -29.05 18.38
C SER A 7 51.59 -27.88 19.16
N HIS A 8 52.48 -26.95 19.47
CA HIS A 8 52.35 -25.50 19.26
C HIS A 8 50.94 -24.98 18.90
N PHE A 9 50.25 -24.40 19.90
CA PHE A 9 49.16 -23.45 19.69
C PHE A 9 49.72 -22.22 18.95
N GLY A 10 49.51 -22.17 17.63
CA GLY A 10 49.87 -21.04 16.77
C GLY A 10 48.75 -20.02 16.71
N ASN A 11 49.01 -18.85 17.31
CA ASN A 11 48.29 -17.58 17.23
C ASN A 11 47.29 -17.42 16.06
N MET A 12 46.01 -17.26 16.40
CA MET A 12 45.00 -16.69 15.49
C MET A 12 45.17 -15.17 15.44
N GLU A 13 45.57 -14.66 14.28
CA GLU A 13 45.68 -13.24 13.98
C GLU A 13 44.30 -12.55 14.15
N SER A 14 44.21 -11.66 15.15
CA SER A 14 43.00 -10.93 15.57
C SER A 14 42.34 -10.07 14.47
N GLY A 15 43.05 -9.80 13.35
CA GLY A 15 42.57 -8.94 12.26
C GLY A 15 41.62 -9.61 11.24
N LYS A 16 41.58 -10.95 11.16
CA LYS A 16 40.73 -11.64 10.16
C LYS A 16 39.31 -11.90 10.68
N VAL A 17 39.13 -12.08 11.99
CA VAL A 17 37.83 -12.38 12.61
C VAL A 17 36.84 -11.22 12.47
N PHE A 18 37.32 -9.98 12.57
CA PHE A 18 36.49 -8.77 12.40
C PHE A 18 35.97 -8.59 10.97
N SER A 19 36.74 -8.98 9.96
CA SER A 19 36.35 -8.88 8.54
C SER A 19 35.22 -9.85 8.21
N PHE A 20 35.30 -11.10 8.70
CA PHE A 20 34.24 -12.08 8.51
C PHE A 20 32.94 -11.72 9.24
N LEU A 21 33.03 -11.15 10.46
CA LEU A 21 31.87 -10.66 11.22
C LEU A 21 31.15 -9.48 10.53
N CYS A 22 31.90 -8.59 9.88
CA CYS A 22 31.31 -7.49 9.12
C CYS A 22 30.56 -7.99 7.88
N LEU A 23 31.14 -8.96 7.17
CA LEU A 23 30.52 -9.55 5.97
C LEU A 23 29.22 -10.31 6.31
N THR A 24 29.19 -11.05 7.42
CA THR A 24 27.98 -11.77 7.84
C THR A 24 26.87 -10.83 8.32
N LEU A 25 27.20 -9.72 9.00
CA LEU A 25 26.23 -8.70 9.39
C LEU A 25 25.63 -7.97 8.19
N VAL A 26 26.44 -7.64 7.17
CA VAL A 26 25.96 -7.03 5.91
C VAL A 26 25.06 -8.01 5.15
N CYS A 27 25.42 -9.30 5.06
CA CYS A 27 24.57 -10.31 4.42
C CYS A 27 23.23 -10.52 5.14
N MET A 28 23.19 -10.47 6.47
CA MET A 28 21.94 -10.58 7.24
C MET A 28 21.05 -9.33 7.05
N PHE A 29 21.63 -8.14 6.85
CA PHE A 29 20.88 -6.91 6.55
C PHE A 29 20.27 -6.89 5.14
N HIS A 30 20.85 -7.62 4.18
CA HIS A 30 20.31 -7.68 2.81
C HIS A 30 19.28 -8.79 2.59
N LEU A 31 19.19 -9.77 3.48
CA LEU A 31 18.25 -10.90 3.35
C LEU A 31 16.81 -10.60 3.80
N SER A 32 16.54 -9.40 4.34
CA SER A 32 15.21 -8.95 4.76
C SER A 32 14.38 -8.30 3.64
N ASN A 33 14.86 -8.29 2.39
CA ASN A 33 14.20 -7.59 1.26
C ASN A 33 12.99 -8.34 0.65
N ALA A 34 12.26 -9.10 1.46
CA ALA A 34 10.98 -9.72 1.06
C ALA A 34 9.89 -9.55 2.13
N GLN A 35 10.03 -8.59 3.05
CA GLN A 35 8.93 -8.20 3.94
C GLN A 35 8.13 -7.06 3.30
N CYS A 36 6.83 -7.27 3.20
CA CYS A 36 5.91 -6.21 2.84
C CYS A 36 5.92 -5.07 3.88
N PRO A 37 5.52 -3.85 3.49
CA PRO A 37 5.33 -2.75 4.42
C PRO A 37 4.35 -3.09 5.55
N ALA A 38 4.26 -2.22 6.55
CA ALA A 38 3.26 -2.38 7.60
C ALA A 38 1.83 -2.46 7.04
N ASN A 39 1.01 -3.33 7.63
CA ASN A 39 -0.37 -3.62 7.21
C ASN A 39 -0.50 -4.20 5.79
N GLU A 40 0.58 -4.79 5.28
CA GLU A 40 0.58 -5.49 4.01
C GLU A 40 1.08 -6.93 4.19
N GLU A 41 0.55 -7.85 3.38
CA GLU A 41 1.02 -9.23 3.29
C GLU A 41 1.38 -9.59 1.85
N LEU A 42 2.35 -10.49 1.68
CA LEU A 42 2.74 -10.94 0.37
C LEU A 42 1.68 -11.91 -0.15
N VAL A 43 0.99 -11.51 -1.22
CA VAL A 43 -0.04 -12.30 -1.87
C VAL A 43 0.37 -12.66 -3.29
N LEU A 44 -0.19 -13.77 -3.78
CA LEU A 44 -0.09 -14.14 -5.19
C LEU A 44 -0.90 -13.20 -6.10
N CYS A 45 -1.88 -12.50 -5.51
CA CYS A 45 -2.90 -11.76 -6.21
C CYS A 45 -3.18 -10.42 -5.51
N ARG A 46 -2.47 -9.35 -5.91
CA ARG A 46 -2.67 -8.03 -5.31
C ARG A 46 -3.98 -7.40 -5.79
N ASN A 47 -4.86 -7.02 -4.86
CA ASN A 47 -6.12 -6.35 -5.17
C ASN A 47 -5.95 -4.84 -5.30
N ASP A 48 -5.62 -4.37 -6.50
CA ASP A 48 -5.50 -2.94 -6.82
C ASP A 48 -6.83 -2.15 -6.69
N CYS A 49 -7.98 -2.83 -6.56
CA CYS A 49 -9.27 -2.20 -6.31
C CYS A 49 -9.54 -1.94 -4.82
N ASN A 50 -8.73 -2.47 -3.90
CA ASN A 50 -8.88 -2.24 -2.45
C ASN A 50 -8.26 -0.90 -2.02
N THR A 51 -8.76 0.19 -2.60
CA THR A 51 -8.36 1.55 -2.26
C THR A 51 -9.40 2.22 -1.39
N CYS A 52 -9.02 3.26 -0.64
CA CYS A 52 -9.96 4.10 0.11
C CYS A 52 -11.06 4.74 -0.76
N GLU A 53 -10.89 4.83 -2.08
CA GLU A 53 -11.89 5.41 -2.98
C GLU A 53 -12.93 4.41 -3.51
N GLN A 54 -12.52 3.16 -3.75
CA GLN A 54 -13.33 2.15 -4.43
C GLN A 54 -13.78 1.01 -3.52
N GLN A 55 -12.97 0.65 -2.51
CA GLN A 55 -13.23 -0.44 -1.55
C GLN A 55 -13.89 -1.67 -2.20
N GLY A 56 -13.23 -2.26 -3.21
CA GLY A 56 -13.78 -3.35 -4.00
C GLY A 56 -12.78 -4.46 -4.31
N PHE A 57 -13.24 -5.46 -5.05
CA PHE A 57 -12.41 -6.54 -5.59
C PHE A 57 -12.28 -6.40 -7.10
N CYS A 58 -11.04 -6.32 -7.56
CA CYS A 58 -10.71 -6.53 -8.97
C CYS A 58 -10.68 -8.05 -9.22
N TYR A 59 -11.24 -8.53 -10.34
CA TYR A 59 -11.09 -9.93 -10.76
C TYR A 59 -9.78 -10.19 -11.51
N ASP A 60 -9.07 -9.13 -11.87
CA ASP A 60 -7.82 -9.23 -12.61
C ASP A 60 -6.67 -9.49 -11.64
N CYS A 61 -6.10 -10.68 -11.75
CA CYS A 61 -5.17 -11.26 -10.80
C CYS A 61 -3.83 -11.49 -11.48
N SER A 62 -3.13 -10.40 -11.77
CA SER A 62 -1.97 -10.42 -12.65
C SER A 62 -0.65 -10.08 -11.94
N THR A 63 -0.69 -9.73 -10.65
CA THR A 63 0.45 -9.18 -9.91
C THR A 63 0.67 -9.87 -8.57
N LEU A 64 1.78 -10.62 -8.49
CA LEU A 64 2.37 -11.02 -7.21
C LEU A 64 2.94 -9.78 -6.53
N GLY A 65 2.62 -9.57 -5.25
CA GLY A 65 3.07 -8.38 -4.54
C GLY A 65 2.47 -8.25 -3.15
N CYS A 66 2.74 -7.11 -2.52
CA CYS A 66 2.21 -6.78 -1.21
C CYS A 66 0.80 -6.19 -1.32
N ASP A 67 -0.15 -6.75 -0.57
CA ASP A 67 -1.53 -6.29 -0.54
C ASP A 67 -1.99 -5.97 0.88
N CYS A 68 -2.99 -5.09 1.01
CA CYS A 68 -3.52 -4.71 2.31
C CYS A 68 -4.16 -5.91 3.01
N ILE A 69 -3.80 -6.15 4.27
CA ILE A 69 -4.44 -7.17 5.09
C ILE A 69 -5.93 -6.83 5.34
N PRO A 70 -6.78 -7.81 5.69
CA PRO A 70 -8.20 -7.56 5.97
C PRO A 70 -8.44 -6.44 7.01
N GLY A 71 -9.35 -5.51 6.68
CA GLY A 71 -9.65 -4.34 7.50
C GLY A 71 -8.88 -3.06 7.11
N TYR A 72 -7.92 -3.17 6.19
CA TYR A 72 -7.13 -2.07 5.67
C TYR A 72 -7.42 -1.81 4.18
N ALA A 73 -7.25 -0.57 3.74
CA ALA A 73 -7.37 -0.16 2.35
C ALA A 73 -6.23 0.80 1.98
N ARG A 74 -5.84 0.79 0.70
CA ARG A 74 -4.73 1.60 0.22
C ARG A 74 -5.15 3.06 0.05
N ASP A 75 -4.42 3.97 0.66
CA ASP A 75 -4.63 5.42 0.55
C ASP A 75 -4.05 6.00 -0.75
N ILE A 76 -4.16 7.32 -0.93
CA ILE A 76 -3.61 8.03 -2.10
C ILE A 76 -2.08 8.05 -2.15
N ASN A 77 -1.42 7.80 -1.02
CA ASN A 77 0.04 7.73 -0.92
C ASN A 77 0.56 6.31 -1.18
N GLY A 78 -0.33 5.34 -1.35
CA GLY A 78 0.01 3.94 -1.54
C GLY A 78 0.20 3.16 -0.24
N HIS A 79 -0.18 3.68 0.93
CA HIS A 79 -0.09 2.99 2.21
C HIS A 79 -1.41 2.32 2.59
N CYS A 80 -1.34 1.12 3.16
CA CYS A 80 -2.51 0.46 3.73
C CYS A 80 -2.83 1.04 5.13
N ILE A 81 -3.93 1.77 5.20
CA ILE A 81 -4.46 2.39 6.42
C ILE A 81 -5.75 1.69 6.84
N ASP A 82 -6.15 1.86 8.11
CA ASP A 82 -7.41 1.31 8.60
C ASP A 82 -8.55 1.85 7.73
N THR A 83 -9.46 0.98 7.31
CA THR A 83 -10.62 1.36 6.48
C THR A 83 -11.47 2.46 7.13
N ARG A 84 -11.44 2.60 8.46
CA ARG A 84 -12.11 3.67 9.21
C ARG A 84 -11.41 5.02 9.09
N ASP A 85 -10.10 5.01 8.83
CA ASP A 85 -9.27 6.20 8.64
C ASP A 85 -9.22 6.65 7.17
N CYS A 86 -9.83 5.88 6.26
CA CYS A 86 -10.12 6.35 4.90
C CYS A 86 -10.99 7.60 5.02
N SER A 87 -10.32 8.75 5.01
CA SER A 87 -10.95 10.05 5.17
C SER A 87 -12.08 10.11 4.17
N SER A 88 -13.32 10.09 4.67
CA SER A 88 -14.45 10.48 3.85
C SER A 88 -14.13 11.90 3.42
N PHE A 89 -13.71 12.08 2.17
CA PHE A 89 -13.56 13.38 1.51
C PHE A 89 -14.87 14.20 1.50
N ASP A 90 -15.85 13.85 2.34
CA ASP A 90 -17.16 14.45 2.44
C ASP A 90 -17.20 15.69 3.34
N ASP A 91 -16.32 15.89 4.34
CA ASP A 91 -16.62 16.94 5.33
C ASP A 91 -16.04 18.35 5.07
N SER A 92 -15.06 18.53 4.17
CA SER A 92 -14.59 19.89 3.82
C SER A 92 -15.19 20.44 2.52
N VAL A 93 -15.94 19.62 1.77
CA VAL A 93 -16.61 20.04 0.53
C VAL A 93 -18.13 20.13 0.72
N ALA A 94 -18.72 19.45 1.72
CA ALA A 94 -20.13 19.60 2.06
C ALA A 94 -20.50 21.01 2.57
N VAL A 95 -19.55 21.77 3.12
CA VAL A 95 -19.82 23.13 3.65
C VAL A 95 -20.11 24.14 2.53
N ILE A 96 -19.77 23.83 1.26
CA ILE A 96 -20.13 24.68 0.09
C ILE A 96 -21.37 24.12 -0.65
N VAL A 97 -22.21 23.30 0.00
CA VAL A 97 -23.44 22.78 -0.61
C VAL A 97 -24.71 23.50 -0.09
N ALA A 98 -24.61 24.28 0.98
CA ALA A 98 -25.79 24.81 1.67
C ALA A 98 -26.51 25.99 0.97
N GLU A 99 -25.92 26.69 -0.01
CA GLU A 99 -26.58 27.87 -0.63
C GLU A 99 -26.77 27.82 -2.15
N GLY A 100 -26.66 26.66 -2.81
CA GLY A 100 -26.86 26.69 -4.27
C GLY A 100 -26.76 25.41 -5.09
N GLY A 101 -26.98 24.23 -4.49
CA GLY A 101 -27.35 22.97 -5.16
C GLY A 101 -26.79 22.79 -6.57
N GLY A 102 -25.48 22.59 -6.66
CA GLY A 102 -24.78 22.42 -7.93
C GLY A 102 -23.98 21.12 -8.00
N CYS A 103 -23.50 20.79 -9.21
CA CYS A 103 -22.62 19.67 -9.47
C CYS A 103 -21.18 20.24 -9.49
N PRO A 104 -20.43 20.16 -8.37
CA PRO A 104 -19.17 20.91 -8.18
C PRO A 104 -18.10 20.52 -9.19
N ASN A 105 -18.02 19.24 -9.56
CA ASN A 105 -17.18 18.74 -10.63
C ASN A 105 -17.68 17.37 -11.13
N ASP A 106 -17.25 16.98 -12.34
CA ASP A 106 -17.66 15.72 -12.97
C ASP A 106 -17.22 14.51 -12.14
N SER A 107 -16.09 14.57 -11.43
CA SER A 107 -15.57 13.47 -10.61
C SER A 107 -16.50 13.12 -9.44
N LEU A 108 -17.01 14.12 -8.74
CA LEU A 108 -17.97 13.95 -7.62
C LEU A 108 -19.31 13.41 -8.13
N CYS A 109 -19.77 13.92 -9.29
CA CYS A 109 -20.96 13.40 -9.96
C CYS A 109 -20.79 11.92 -10.34
N HIS A 110 -19.67 11.59 -10.99
CA HIS A 110 -19.36 10.24 -11.42
C HIS A 110 -19.29 9.26 -10.25
N ARG A 111 -18.62 9.66 -9.15
CA ARG A 111 -18.54 8.89 -7.90
C ARG A 111 -19.92 8.67 -7.27
N SER A 112 -20.74 9.73 -7.17
CA SER A 112 -22.11 9.63 -6.64
C SER A 112 -22.99 8.70 -7.48
N CYS A 113 -22.87 8.75 -8.79
CA CYS A 113 -23.60 7.86 -9.71
C CYS A 113 -23.16 6.41 -9.57
N ARG A 114 -21.85 6.13 -9.45
CA ARG A 114 -21.34 4.77 -9.20
C ARG A 114 -21.82 4.18 -7.88
N ARG A 115 -21.84 4.98 -6.80
CA ARG A 115 -22.42 4.55 -5.51
C ARG A 115 -23.90 4.18 -5.63
N SER A 116 -24.61 4.76 -6.58
CA SER A 116 -26.02 4.46 -6.86
C SER A 116 -26.22 3.32 -7.88
N GLY A 117 -25.16 2.59 -8.24
CA GLY A 117 -25.22 1.45 -9.17
C GLY A 117 -25.23 1.82 -10.66
N ARG A 118 -24.87 3.05 -11.02
CA ARG A 118 -24.75 3.50 -12.43
C ARG A 118 -23.30 3.39 -12.91
N HIS A 119 -23.05 3.37 -14.22
CA HIS A 119 -21.69 3.29 -14.77
C HIS A 119 -20.89 4.57 -14.50
N GLY A 120 -21.58 5.72 -14.53
CA GLY A 120 -20.96 7.01 -14.33
C GLY A 120 -21.93 8.17 -14.29
N GLY A 121 -21.40 9.39 -14.29
CA GLY A 121 -22.18 10.61 -14.29
C GLY A 121 -21.41 11.82 -14.80
N LYS A 122 -22.13 12.80 -15.35
CA LYS A 122 -21.54 14.06 -15.85
C LYS A 122 -22.33 15.27 -15.40
N CYS A 123 -21.64 16.34 -14.99
CA CYS A 123 -22.28 17.61 -14.66
C CYS A 123 -22.74 18.34 -15.92
N GLY A 124 -23.99 18.79 -15.93
CA GLY A 124 -24.63 19.54 -17.00
C GLY A 124 -25.63 20.58 -16.47
N GLY A 125 -26.41 21.15 -17.39
CA GLY A 125 -27.38 22.20 -17.08
C GLY A 125 -26.77 23.59 -16.92
N LYS A 126 -27.62 24.59 -16.65
CA LYS A 126 -27.20 25.99 -16.47
C LYS A 126 -26.28 26.09 -15.25
N ARG A 127 -25.07 26.61 -15.45
CA ARG A 127 -24.00 26.69 -14.43
C ARG A 127 -23.52 25.33 -13.91
N ARG A 128 -23.63 24.26 -14.70
CA ARG A 128 -23.21 22.89 -14.32
C ARG A 128 -23.80 22.45 -12.98
N ARG A 129 -25.07 22.74 -12.73
CA ARG A 129 -25.73 22.42 -11.45
C ARG A 129 -26.40 21.05 -11.40
N HIS A 130 -26.47 20.34 -12.52
CA HIS A 130 -27.21 19.08 -12.61
C HIS A 130 -26.27 17.91 -12.87
N CYS A 131 -26.24 16.91 -11.99
CA CYS A 131 -25.51 15.66 -12.21
C CYS A 131 -26.40 14.69 -12.98
N ARG A 132 -25.98 14.26 -14.18
CA ARG A 132 -26.70 13.28 -15.00
C ARG A 132 -25.97 11.95 -14.98
N CYS A 133 -26.52 10.96 -14.28
CA CYS A 133 -26.00 9.60 -14.30
C CYS A 133 -26.37 8.87 -15.61
N TYR A 134 -25.49 7.98 -16.06
CA TYR A 134 -25.71 7.07 -17.19
C TYR A 134 -25.32 5.63 -16.82
#